data_AF-A0A653BUG4-F1
#
_entry.id   AF-A0A653BUG4-F1
#
_cell.length_a   1.000
_cell.length_b   1.000
_cell.length_c   1.000
_cell.angle_alpha   90.00
_cell.angle_beta   90.00
_cell.angle_gamma   90.00
#
_symmetry.space_group_name_H-M   'P 1'
#
loop_
_entity.id
_entity.type
_entity.pdbx_description
1 polymer ?
#
loop_
_entity_poly.entity_id
_entity_poly.type
_entity_poly.pdbx_seq_one_letter_code
_entity_poly.pdbx_strand_id
1 'polypeptide(L)'
;MEKSSSLNSQHDLYLQEIEGIDDYWGPTFRAIFDNEEHGEFKKKLQERIKQHDKDIERLCNVYYQGFIESVRELLEVRSHSNKLNNQVVGLDKQLHLAASNITKSGSELLQARKVQSNIAVVIAQLNLCLPVFLTYFKLQKQIAEKRYYPALKTLEELEHLHLPHVSNYRFSRQLQENIPKYREKIGEASMSDLKDFLENIRKFSPRIGEVAMRHTSEQLASDPTVIGRKKKRNAALPPGHSNEEDLSAQELIDFSPIYRGLHIAHILGRSPTFESYYRAERTKQARLVLQPPTNMHESEESYKAYIHAVLGFFILEDHVLNTGKGLITRAFLDDMWSMALSKIVTALQTHSAYCTDATLILKIKDLIMLFCATLKNYGYTIKPLWELVRELRDHYTEVLMQRWVQVFREILSKEDFQPIKVYDQEEFDNILLSFPWDGDLPDVVTFPYSFPFSSMVPKVYQQVKEFIYACLKFSEDLNLSRSR
;
A
#
# COMPACT_ATOMS: atom_id res chain seq x y z
N MET A 1 -154.92 -9.60 -54.04
CA MET A 1 -153.88 -9.18 -53.09
C MET A 1 -152.86 -10.27 -52.76
N GLU A 2 -152.92 -11.47 -53.37
CA GLU A 2 -151.86 -12.50 -53.19
C GLU A 2 -150.73 -12.47 -54.26
N LYS A 3 -150.92 -11.77 -55.39
CA LYS A 3 -149.87 -11.67 -56.44
C LYS A 3 -148.72 -10.72 -56.08
N SER A 4 -148.92 -9.71 -55.24
CA SER A 4 -147.91 -8.68 -54.94
C SER A 4 -146.89 -9.09 -53.86
N SER A 5 -147.19 -10.04 -52.99
CA SER A 5 -146.22 -10.53 -51.98
C SER A 5 -145.24 -11.56 -52.56
N SER A 6 -145.67 -12.34 -53.57
CA SER A 6 -144.81 -13.32 -54.26
C SER A 6 -143.69 -12.64 -55.07
N LEU A 7 -143.99 -11.49 -55.68
CA LEU A 7 -143.04 -10.71 -56.50
C LEU A 7 -141.92 -10.08 -55.64
N ASN A 8 -142.27 -9.57 -54.46
CA ASN A 8 -141.32 -8.91 -53.58
C ASN A 8 -140.25 -9.88 -53.01
N SER A 9 -140.62 -11.14 -52.81
CA SER A 9 -139.72 -12.23 -52.40
C SER A 9 -138.78 -12.68 -53.51
N GLN A 10 -139.16 -12.46 -54.78
CA GLN A 10 -138.36 -12.83 -55.95
C GLN A 10 -137.23 -11.83 -56.17
N HIS A 11 -137.48 -10.53 -55.92
CA HIS A 11 -136.45 -9.49 -55.99
C HIS A 11 -135.39 -9.61 -54.89
N ASP A 12 -135.75 -10.07 -53.68
CA ASP A 12 -134.78 -10.33 -52.60
C ASP A 12 -133.89 -11.54 -52.90
N LEU A 13 -134.44 -12.56 -53.56
CA LEU A 13 -133.68 -13.71 -54.06
C LEU A 13 -132.66 -13.30 -55.13
N TYR A 14 -133.06 -12.44 -56.07
CA TYR A 14 -132.15 -11.89 -57.08
C TYR A 14 -131.02 -11.03 -56.50
N LEU A 15 -131.28 -10.27 -55.42
CA LEU A 15 -130.22 -9.54 -54.72
C LEU A 15 -129.24 -10.47 -54.02
N GLN A 16 -129.74 -11.53 -53.39
CA GLN A 16 -128.90 -12.51 -52.70
C GLN A 16 -128.06 -13.35 -53.68
N GLU A 17 -128.59 -13.63 -54.88
CA GLU A 17 -127.82 -14.26 -55.96
C GLU A 17 -126.71 -13.35 -56.52
N ILE A 18 -126.94 -12.03 -56.59
CA ILE A 18 -125.91 -11.06 -56.99
C ILE A 18 -124.84 -10.90 -55.89
N GLU A 19 -125.23 -10.87 -54.62
CA GLU A 19 -124.29 -10.83 -53.48
C GLU A 19 -123.48 -12.14 -53.35
N GLY A 20 -123.98 -13.25 -53.90
CA GLY A 20 -123.35 -14.58 -53.80
C GLY A 20 -122.55 -15.06 -55.03
N ILE A 21 -122.65 -14.38 -56.18
CA ILE A 21 -122.00 -14.79 -57.43
C ILE A 21 -121.15 -13.61 -57.95
N ASP A 22 -119.83 -13.76 -58.04
CA ASP A 22 -118.92 -12.67 -58.45
C ASP A 22 -118.72 -12.53 -59.98
N ASP A 23 -118.96 -13.58 -60.78
CA ASP A 23 -118.44 -13.64 -62.16
C ASP A 23 -119.47 -13.62 -63.32
N TYR A 24 -120.72 -14.08 -63.14
CA TYR A 24 -121.69 -14.11 -64.25
C TYR A 24 -123.14 -13.87 -63.82
N TRP A 25 -123.59 -12.62 -63.99
CA TRP A 25 -124.94 -12.16 -63.61
C TRP A 25 -125.99 -12.27 -64.74
N GLY A 26 -125.61 -12.83 -65.89
CA GLY A 26 -126.42 -12.87 -67.11
C GLY A 26 -127.84 -13.46 -66.95
N PRO A 27 -128.04 -14.61 -66.28
CA PRO A 27 -129.35 -15.23 -66.11
C PRO A 27 -130.29 -14.42 -65.21
N THR A 28 -129.74 -13.86 -64.13
CA THR A 28 -130.46 -13.02 -63.16
C THR A 28 -130.91 -11.72 -63.81
N PHE A 29 -130.03 -11.05 -64.57
CA PHE A 29 -130.42 -9.87 -65.34
C PHE A 29 -131.41 -10.20 -66.46
N ARG A 30 -131.34 -11.35 -67.13
CA ARG A 30 -132.31 -11.74 -68.17
C ARG A 30 -133.71 -12.04 -67.61
N ALA A 31 -133.78 -12.64 -66.42
CA ALA A 31 -135.06 -12.86 -65.72
C ALA A 31 -135.71 -11.57 -65.24
N ILE A 32 -134.91 -10.58 -64.82
CA ILE A 32 -135.39 -9.22 -64.52
C ILE A 32 -135.79 -8.52 -65.83
N PHE A 33 -134.96 -8.69 -66.88
CA PHE A 33 -135.19 -8.46 -68.32
C PHE A 33 -136.63 -8.62 -68.80
N ASP A 34 -137.00 -9.90 -68.86
CA ASP A 34 -138.15 -10.47 -69.54
C ASP A 34 -139.47 -10.24 -68.76
N ASN A 35 -139.40 -9.90 -67.48
CA ASN A 35 -140.55 -9.60 -66.63
C ASN A 35 -140.97 -8.11 -66.63
N GLU A 36 -140.28 -7.23 -67.38
CA GLU A 36 -140.51 -5.76 -67.42
C GLU A 36 -140.46 -5.03 -66.05
N GLU A 37 -139.84 -5.63 -65.03
CA GLU A 37 -139.84 -5.14 -63.63
C GLU A 37 -138.54 -4.40 -63.20
N HIS A 38 -137.78 -3.88 -64.17
CA HIS A 38 -136.49 -3.18 -63.98
C HIS A 38 -136.49 -2.03 -62.99
N GLY A 39 -137.58 -1.27 -62.98
CA GLY A 39 -137.69 -0.05 -62.19
C GLY A 39 -137.77 -0.33 -60.69
N GLU A 40 -138.43 -1.42 -60.29
CA GLU A 40 -138.59 -1.78 -58.88
C GLU A 40 -137.34 -2.47 -58.32
N PHE A 41 -136.72 -3.38 -59.10
CA PHE A 41 -135.46 -4.01 -58.70
C PHE A 41 -134.33 -2.98 -58.49
N LYS A 42 -134.19 -1.99 -59.38
CA LYS A 42 -133.20 -0.93 -59.24
C LYS A 42 -133.39 -0.10 -57.96
N LYS A 43 -134.64 0.17 -57.56
CA LYS A 43 -134.94 0.87 -56.30
C LYS A 43 -134.52 0.03 -55.10
N LYS A 44 -134.84 -1.27 -55.07
CA LYS A 44 -134.40 -2.18 -54.01
C LYS A 44 -132.88 -2.30 -53.91
N LEU A 45 -132.17 -2.40 -55.03
CA LEU A 45 -130.70 -2.42 -55.05
C LEU A 45 -130.11 -1.12 -54.49
N GLN A 46 -130.67 0.04 -54.84
CA GLN A 46 -130.22 1.33 -54.29
C GLN A 46 -130.50 1.46 -52.80
N GLU A 47 -131.60 0.90 -52.28
CA GLU A 47 -131.86 0.85 -50.84
C GLU A 47 -130.84 -0.05 -50.12
N ARG A 48 -130.49 -1.19 -50.72
CA ARG A 48 -129.50 -2.12 -50.18
C ARG A 48 -128.10 -1.52 -50.09
N ILE A 49 -127.64 -0.84 -51.14
CA ILE A 49 -126.35 -0.13 -51.15
C ILE A 49 -126.32 0.94 -50.05
N LYS A 50 -127.39 1.75 -49.95
CA LYS A 50 -127.50 2.77 -48.88
C LYS A 50 -127.49 2.17 -47.48
N GLN A 51 -127.93 0.92 -47.32
CA GLN A 51 -127.89 0.24 -46.05
C GLN A 51 -126.45 -0.20 -45.69
N HIS A 52 -125.71 -0.76 -46.64
CA HIS A 52 -124.31 -1.13 -46.44
C HIS A 52 -123.40 0.08 -46.19
N ASP A 53 -123.58 1.18 -46.93
CA ASP A 53 -122.82 2.42 -46.68
C ASP A 53 -123.05 2.93 -45.25
N LYS A 54 -124.29 2.87 -44.75
CA LYS A 54 -124.62 3.23 -43.36
C LYS A 54 -124.00 2.29 -42.34
N ASP A 55 -123.92 1.00 -42.64
CA ASP A 55 -123.31 0.02 -41.75
C ASP A 55 -121.78 0.19 -41.67
N ILE A 56 -121.12 0.51 -42.80
CA ILE A 56 -119.70 0.86 -42.84
C ILE A 56 -119.46 2.17 -42.07
N GLU A 57 -120.27 3.20 -42.29
CA GLU A 57 -120.17 4.45 -41.53
C GLU A 57 -120.36 4.24 -40.03
N ARG A 58 -121.28 3.35 -39.62
CA ARG A 58 -121.44 2.98 -38.20
C ARG A 58 -120.20 2.26 -37.66
N LEU A 59 -119.68 1.28 -38.38
CA LEU A 59 -118.49 0.53 -37.96
C LEU A 59 -117.26 1.45 -37.84
N CYS A 60 -117.05 2.32 -38.83
CA CYS A 60 -115.99 3.32 -38.77
C CYS A 60 -116.20 4.30 -37.61
N ASN A 61 -117.41 4.79 -37.36
CA ASN A 61 -117.70 5.66 -36.22
C ASN A 61 -117.53 4.97 -34.86
N VAL A 62 -117.74 3.66 -34.76
CA VAL A 62 -117.54 2.90 -33.52
C VAL A 62 -116.05 2.64 -33.25
N TYR A 63 -115.25 2.37 -34.29
CA TYR A 63 -113.86 1.90 -34.14
C TYR A 63 -112.76 2.91 -34.53
N TYR A 64 -113.09 4.12 -35.00
CA TYR A 64 -112.05 5.10 -35.39
C TYR A 64 -111.14 5.51 -34.23
N GLN A 65 -111.66 5.58 -32.99
CA GLN A 65 -110.89 5.91 -31.79
C GLN A 65 -109.78 4.90 -31.52
N GLY A 66 -110.10 3.61 -31.47
CA GLY A 66 -109.12 2.55 -31.21
C GLY A 66 -108.08 2.40 -32.33
N PHE A 67 -108.46 2.68 -33.58
CA PHE A 67 -107.52 2.74 -34.70
C PHE A 67 -106.53 3.91 -34.56
N ILE A 68 -107.03 5.11 -34.22
CA ILE A 68 -106.18 6.28 -34.00
C ILE A 68 -105.24 6.07 -32.81
N GLU A 69 -105.72 5.48 -31.71
CA GLU A 69 -104.89 5.14 -30.55
C GLU A 69 -103.78 4.15 -30.93
N SER A 70 -104.12 3.08 -31.65
CA SER A 70 -103.14 2.08 -32.12
C SER A 70 -102.06 2.71 -33.03
N VAL A 71 -102.46 3.61 -33.94
CA VAL A 71 -101.52 4.34 -34.81
C VAL A 71 -100.65 5.30 -34.00
N ARG A 72 -101.21 5.97 -32.98
CA ARG A 72 -100.47 6.87 -32.11
C ARG A 72 -99.43 6.13 -31.27
N GLU A 73 -99.80 4.98 -30.70
CA GLU A 73 -98.86 4.11 -29.98
C GLU A 73 -97.72 3.62 -30.88
N LEU A 74 -98.02 3.24 -32.13
CA LEU A 74 -96.99 2.81 -33.09
C LEU A 74 -96.01 3.93 -33.44
N LEU A 75 -96.51 5.17 -33.57
CA LEU A 75 -95.67 6.36 -33.76
C LEU A 75 -94.84 6.67 -32.52
N GLU A 76 -95.39 6.50 -31.31
CA GLU A 76 -94.65 6.65 -30.07
C GLU A 76 -93.56 5.59 -29.91
N VAL A 77 -93.85 4.32 -30.19
CA VAL A 77 -92.86 3.24 -30.18
C VAL A 77 -91.74 3.52 -31.18
N ARG A 78 -92.07 4.01 -32.38
CA ARG A 78 -91.05 4.43 -33.36
C ARG A 78 -90.17 5.57 -32.83
N SER A 79 -90.77 6.55 -32.15
CA SER A 79 -90.04 7.65 -31.51
C SER A 79 -89.12 7.17 -30.39
N HIS A 80 -89.61 6.28 -29.52
CA HIS A 80 -88.82 5.67 -28.45
C HIS A 80 -87.69 4.80 -28.98
N SER A 81 -87.92 3.97 -30.01
CA SER A 81 -86.88 3.19 -30.68
C SER A 81 -85.80 4.07 -31.29
N ASN A 82 -86.16 5.21 -31.91
CA ASN A 82 -85.19 6.17 -32.41
C ASN A 82 -84.38 6.83 -31.29
N LYS A 83 -85.03 7.21 -30.17
CA LYS A 83 -84.33 7.74 -29.00
C LYS A 83 -83.37 6.72 -28.39
N LEU A 84 -83.81 5.47 -28.24
CA LEU A 84 -82.97 4.39 -27.72
C LEU A 84 -81.79 4.12 -28.66
N ASN A 85 -82.01 4.05 -29.97
CA ASN A 85 -80.93 3.88 -30.94
C ASN A 85 -79.90 5.02 -30.84
N ASN A 86 -80.35 6.27 -30.72
CA ASN A 86 -79.45 7.42 -30.54
C ASN A 86 -78.68 7.34 -29.21
N GLN A 87 -79.30 6.88 -28.14
CA GLN A 87 -78.62 6.65 -26.85
C GLN A 87 -77.60 5.53 -26.93
N VAL A 88 -77.95 4.40 -27.56
CA VAL A 88 -77.04 3.25 -27.75
C VAL A 88 -75.82 3.66 -28.57
N VAL A 89 -76.02 4.36 -29.70
CA VAL A 89 -74.92 4.88 -30.53
C VAL A 89 -74.09 5.92 -29.77
N GLY A 90 -74.73 6.77 -28.97
CA GLY A 90 -74.03 7.73 -28.12
C GLY A 90 -73.15 7.06 -27.06
N LEU A 91 -73.70 6.04 -26.39
CA LEU A 91 -73.00 5.27 -25.36
C LEU A 91 -71.85 4.47 -25.95
N ASP A 92 -72.05 3.84 -27.11
CA ASP A 92 -71.02 3.12 -27.86
C ASP A 92 -69.84 4.04 -28.22
N LYS A 93 -70.11 5.24 -28.74
CA LYS A 93 -69.07 6.25 -29.01
C LYS A 93 -68.30 6.66 -27.76
N GLN A 94 -69.00 6.89 -26.64
CA GLN A 94 -68.37 7.26 -25.37
C GLN A 94 -67.52 6.10 -24.82
N LEU A 95 -68.02 4.87 -24.93
CA LEU A 95 -67.32 3.66 -24.50
C LEU A 95 -66.07 3.41 -25.36
N HIS A 96 -66.16 3.58 -26.68
CA HIS A 96 -65.01 3.48 -27.57
C HIS A 96 -63.96 4.56 -27.29
N LEU A 97 -64.36 5.81 -27.02
CA LEU A 97 -63.45 6.88 -26.60
C LEU A 97 -62.75 6.56 -25.27
N ALA A 98 -63.51 6.11 -24.27
CA ALA A 98 -62.96 5.72 -22.98
C ALA A 98 -62.00 4.52 -23.11
N ALA A 99 -62.38 3.50 -23.87
CA ALA A 99 -61.55 2.33 -24.13
C ALA A 99 -60.26 2.69 -24.88
N SER A 100 -60.33 3.60 -25.86
CA SER A 100 -59.15 4.10 -26.59
C SER A 100 -58.19 4.83 -25.65
N ASN A 101 -58.70 5.73 -24.80
CA ASN A 101 -57.89 6.45 -23.81
C ASN A 101 -57.26 5.53 -22.77
N ILE A 102 -57.99 4.52 -22.30
CA ILE A 102 -57.48 3.49 -21.38
C ILE A 102 -56.40 2.66 -22.07
N THR A 103 -56.59 2.27 -23.33
CA THR A 103 -55.61 1.49 -24.10
C THR A 103 -54.32 2.30 -24.31
N LYS A 104 -54.45 3.59 -24.61
CA LYS A 104 -53.31 4.51 -24.73
C LYS A 104 -52.58 4.68 -23.40
N SER A 105 -53.30 4.96 -22.31
CA SER A 105 -52.71 5.09 -20.98
C SER A 105 -52.06 3.78 -20.50
N GLY A 106 -52.67 2.64 -20.83
CA GLY A 106 -52.14 1.30 -20.53
C GLY A 106 -50.86 0.98 -21.29
N SER A 107 -50.75 1.39 -22.56
CA SER A 107 -49.52 1.20 -23.35
C SER A 107 -48.38 2.10 -22.85
N GLU A 108 -48.69 3.35 -22.50
CA GLU A 108 -47.74 4.28 -21.86
C GLU A 108 -47.24 3.72 -20.51
N LEU A 109 -48.15 3.16 -19.69
CA LEU A 109 -47.79 2.51 -18.42
C LEU A 109 -46.89 1.28 -18.62
N LEU A 110 -47.17 0.46 -19.64
CA LEU A 110 -46.33 -0.70 -19.98
C LEU A 110 -44.93 -0.27 -20.41
N GLN A 111 -44.81 0.77 -21.23
CA GLN A 111 -43.52 1.35 -21.61
C GLN A 111 -42.77 1.90 -20.38
N ALA A 112 -43.46 2.65 -19.52
CA ALA A 112 -42.88 3.18 -18.30
C ALA A 112 -42.37 2.08 -17.36
N ARG A 113 -43.14 0.99 -17.19
CA ARG A 113 -42.70 -0.18 -16.40
C ARG A 113 -41.50 -0.89 -17.01
N LYS A 114 -41.43 -0.98 -18.34
CA LYS A 114 -40.26 -1.54 -19.03
C LYS A 114 -39.02 -0.70 -18.80
N VAL A 115 -39.14 0.63 -18.90
CA VAL A 115 -38.05 1.57 -18.59
C VAL A 115 -37.64 1.44 -17.12
N GLN A 116 -38.58 1.40 -16.18
CA GLN A 116 -38.30 1.21 -14.76
C GLN A 116 -37.55 -0.10 -14.49
N SER A 117 -37.97 -1.20 -15.11
CA SER A 117 -37.29 -2.49 -15.00
C SER A 117 -35.87 -2.42 -15.54
N ASN A 118 -35.66 -1.83 -16.72
CA ASN A 118 -34.34 -1.61 -17.29
C ASN A 118 -33.45 -0.77 -16.36
N ILE A 119 -33.97 0.31 -15.79
CA ILE A 119 -33.25 1.16 -14.83
C ILE A 119 -32.87 0.35 -13.58
N ALA A 120 -33.78 -0.45 -13.02
CA ALA A 120 -33.51 -1.27 -11.85
C ALA A 120 -32.40 -2.30 -12.13
N VAL A 121 -32.39 -2.94 -13.30
CA VAL A 121 -31.32 -3.86 -13.73
C VAL A 121 -29.98 -3.13 -13.85
N VAL A 122 -29.96 -1.94 -14.45
CA VAL A 122 -28.74 -1.13 -14.56
C VAL A 122 -28.20 -0.72 -13.19
N ILE A 123 -29.07 -0.30 -12.27
CA ILE A 123 -28.67 0.02 -10.88
C ILE A 123 -28.07 -1.20 -10.19
N ALA A 124 -28.68 -2.38 -10.32
CA ALA A 124 -28.14 -3.61 -9.74
C ALA A 124 -26.76 -3.97 -10.31
N GLN A 125 -26.58 -3.83 -11.64
CA GLN A 125 -25.29 -4.08 -12.30
C GLN A 125 -24.21 -3.07 -11.89
N LEU A 126 -24.55 -1.78 -11.78
CA LEU A 126 -23.64 -0.74 -11.31
C LEU A 126 -23.21 -0.97 -9.86
N ASN A 127 -24.15 -1.31 -8.97
CA ASN A 127 -23.85 -1.63 -7.58
C ASN A 127 -22.89 -2.82 -7.44
N LEU A 128 -22.95 -3.77 -8.37
CA LEU A 128 -22.05 -4.92 -8.40
C LEU A 128 -20.64 -4.55 -8.88
N CYS A 129 -20.51 -3.54 -9.76
CA CYS A 129 -19.23 -3.07 -10.27
C CYS A 129 -18.56 -2.00 -9.38
N LEU A 130 -19.33 -1.26 -8.58
CA LEU A 130 -18.85 -0.15 -7.77
C LEU A 130 -17.72 -0.55 -6.79
N PRO A 131 -17.79 -1.68 -6.06
CA PRO A 131 -16.71 -2.11 -5.17
C PRO A 131 -15.40 -2.38 -5.91
N VAL A 132 -15.45 -2.90 -7.13
CA VAL A 132 -14.26 -3.14 -7.98
C VAL A 132 -13.57 -1.81 -8.30
N PHE A 133 -14.33 -0.80 -8.69
CA PHE A 133 -13.76 0.51 -9.01
C PHE A 133 -13.21 1.23 -7.77
N LEU A 134 -13.89 1.14 -6.63
CA LEU A 134 -13.43 1.75 -5.39
C LEU A 134 -12.14 1.08 -4.88
N THR A 135 -12.06 -0.25 -4.91
CA THR A 135 -10.86 -1.00 -4.53
C THR A 135 -9.70 -0.75 -5.52
N TYR A 136 -9.99 -0.66 -6.81
CA TYR A 136 -8.98 -0.28 -7.82
C TYR A 136 -8.46 1.15 -7.63
N PHE A 137 -9.34 2.12 -7.34
CA PHE A 137 -8.93 3.49 -7.06
C PHE A 137 -8.08 3.57 -5.77
N LYS A 138 -8.47 2.83 -4.74
CA LYS A 138 -7.71 2.68 -3.50
C LYS A 138 -6.32 2.08 -3.76
N LEU A 139 -6.22 1.05 -4.61
CA LEU A 139 -4.96 0.46 -5.03
C LEU A 139 -4.06 1.50 -5.73
N GLN A 140 -4.59 2.25 -6.71
CA GLN A 140 -3.82 3.28 -7.39
C GLN A 140 -3.30 4.36 -6.44
N LYS A 141 -4.14 4.81 -5.50
CA LYS A 141 -3.74 5.77 -4.47
C LYS A 141 -2.64 5.21 -3.55
N GLN A 142 -2.76 3.96 -3.10
CA GLN A 142 -1.75 3.34 -2.24
C GLN A 142 -0.40 3.15 -2.97
N ILE A 143 -0.41 2.82 -4.25
CA ILE A 143 0.80 2.75 -5.08
C ILE A 143 1.45 4.13 -5.19
N ALA A 144 0.66 5.19 -5.42
CA ALA A 144 1.17 6.56 -5.48
C ALA A 144 1.76 7.06 -4.15
N GLU A 145 1.17 6.65 -3.01
CA GLU A 145 1.67 6.96 -1.67
C GLU A 145 2.87 6.08 -1.22
N LYS A 146 3.43 5.24 -2.11
CA LYS A 146 4.48 4.25 -1.80
C LYS A 146 4.11 3.25 -0.69
N ARG A 147 2.82 3.04 -0.45
CA ARG A 147 2.30 2.06 0.51
C ARG A 147 2.12 0.71 -0.16
N TYR A 148 3.26 0.09 -0.51
CA TYR A 148 3.30 -1.14 -1.30
C TYR A 148 2.62 -2.35 -0.64
N TYR A 149 2.73 -2.50 0.68
CA TYR A 149 2.10 -3.63 1.38
C TYR A 149 0.56 -3.53 1.41
N PRO A 150 -0.05 -2.39 1.86
CA PRO A 150 -1.49 -2.20 1.73
C PRO A 150 -2.00 -2.34 0.29
N ALA A 151 -1.19 -1.92 -0.70
CA ALA A 151 -1.49 -2.09 -2.11
C ALA A 151 -1.57 -3.57 -2.52
N LEU A 152 -0.60 -4.40 -2.11
CA LEU A 152 -0.62 -5.85 -2.40
C LEU A 152 -1.83 -6.53 -1.77
N LYS A 153 -2.18 -6.19 -0.51
CA LYS A 153 -3.37 -6.74 0.14
C LYS A 153 -4.67 -6.33 -0.57
N THR A 154 -4.78 -5.06 -0.95
CA THR A 154 -5.94 -4.55 -1.70
C THR A 154 -6.02 -5.20 -3.09
N LEU A 155 -4.88 -5.53 -3.70
CA LEU A 155 -4.80 -6.27 -4.96
C LEU A 155 -5.24 -7.74 -4.82
N GLU A 156 -4.86 -8.41 -3.73
CA GLU A 156 -5.35 -9.76 -3.41
C GLU A 156 -6.86 -9.78 -3.12
N GLU A 157 -7.36 -8.80 -2.37
CA GLU A 157 -8.79 -8.60 -2.12
C GLU A 157 -9.55 -8.40 -3.46
N LEU A 158 -8.99 -7.61 -4.37
CA LEU A 158 -9.54 -7.37 -5.71
C LEU A 158 -9.60 -8.66 -6.55
N GLU A 159 -8.56 -9.49 -6.49
CA GLU A 159 -8.45 -10.75 -7.24
C GLU A 159 -9.38 -11.85 -6.71
N HIS A 160 -9.42 -12.05 -5.39
CA HIS A 160 -10.15 -13.18 -4.80
C HIS A 160 -11.61 -12.86 -4.48
N LEU A 161 -11.94 -11.64 -4.05
CA LEU A 161 -13.30 -11.31 -3.60
C LEU A 161 -14.12 -10.66 -4.71
N HIS A 162 -13.54 -9.71 -5.44
CA HIS A 162 -14.32 -8.85 -6.33
C HIS A 162 -14.32 -9.31 -7.80
N LEU A 163 -13.21 -9.84 -8.31
CA LEU A 163 -13.10 -10.28 -9.70
C LEU A 163 -14.00 -11.46 -10.11
N PRO A 164 -14.24 -12.49 -9.28
CA PRO A 164 -15.12 -13.60 -9.65
C PRO A 164 -16.56 -13.16 -9.96
N HIS A 165 -17.06 -12.17 -9.22
CA HIS A 165 -18.41 -11.62 -9.35
C HIS A 165 -18.60 -10.81 -10.65
N VAL A 166 -17.51 -10.29 -11.24
CA VAL A 166 -17.54 -9.34 -12.37
C VAL A 166 -16.89 -9.94 -13.63
N SER A 167 -16.70 -11.26 -13.63
CA SER A 167 -16.08 -12.04 -14.72
C SER A 167 -16.73 -11.85 -16.10
N ASN A 168 -18.01 -11.49 -16.15
CA ASN A 168 -18.77 -11.30 -17.40
C ASN A 168 -18.49 -9.97 -18.13
N TYR A 169 -17.78 -9.01 -17.51
CA TYR A 169 -17.52 -7.70 -18.12
C TYR A 169 -16.18 -7.61 -18.83
N ARG A 170 -16.08 -6.84 -19.92
CA ARG A 170 -14.80 -6.69 -20.67
C ARG A 170 -13.68 -6.07 -19.85
N PHE A 171 -14.00 -5.15 -18.94
CA PHE A 171 -12.99 -4.49 -18.10
C PHE A 171 -12.35 -5.44 -17.08
N SER A 172 -13.02 -6.53 -16.68
CA SER A 172 -12.45 -7.50 -15.74
C SER A 172 -11.27 -8.26 -16.35
N ARG A 173 -11.34 -8.59 -17.66
CA ARG A 173 -10.20 -9.16 -18.40
C ARG A 173 -9.01 -8.22 -18.44
N GLN A 174 -9.25 -6.94 -18.76
CA GLN A 174 -8.18 -5.95 -18.77
C GLN A 174 -7.57 -5.74 -17.38
N LEU A 175 -8.37 -5.86 -16.32
CA LEU A 175 -7.88 -5.79 -14.94
C LEU A 175 -7.04 -7.02 -14.57
N GLN A 176 -7.47 -8.22 -14.96
CA GLN A 176 -6.72 -9.47 -14.79
C GLN A 176 -5.36 -9.44 -15.49
N GLU A 177 -5.29 -8.89 -16.70
CA GLU A 177 -4.01 -8.73 -17.42
C GLU A 177 -3.08 -7.69 -16.76
N ASN A 178 -3.64 -6.71 -16.05
CA ASN A 178 -2.86 -5.65 -15.41
C ASN A 178 -2.43 -5.98 -13.98
N ILE A 179 -3.14 -6.87 -13.27
CA ILE A 179 -2.76 -7.37 -11.93
C ILE A 179 -1.30 -7.85 -11.86
N PRO A 180 -0.82 -8.76 -12.74
CA PRO A 180 0.57 -9.21 -12.68
C PRO A 180 1.56 -8.07 -12.97
N LYS A 181 1.22 -7.12 -13.85
CA LYS A 181 2.05 -5.94 -14.12
C LYS A 181 2.15 -5.03 -12.90
N TYR A 182 1.07 -4.88 -12.13
CA TYR A 182 1.11 -4.12 -10.88
C TYR A 182 1.96 -4.83 -9.81
N ARG A 183 1.85 -6.16 -9.69
CA ARG A 183 2.74 -6.95 -8.81
C ARG A 183 4.21 -6.75 -9.18
N GLU A 184 4.53 -6.79 -10.46
CA GLU A 184 5.89 -6.58 -10.95
C GLU A 184 6.38 -5.16 -10.68
N LYS A 185 5.58 -4.12 -10.98
CA LYS A 185 5.91 -2.73 -10.66
C LYS A 185 6.14 -2.50 -9.18
N ILE A 186 5.34 -3.12 -8.30
CA ILE A 186 5.53 -3.05 -6.85
C ILE A 186 6.84 -3.74 -6.45
N GLY A 187 7.15 -4.88 -7.06
CA GLY A 187 8.43 -5.58 -6.84
C GLY A 187 9.64 -4.75 -7.28
N GLU A 188 9.58 -4.12 -8.47
CA GLU A 188 10.63 -3.24 -8.98
C GLU A 188 10.81 -1.99 -8.10
N ALA A 189 9.72 -1.34 -7.70
CA ALA A 189 9.76 -0.20 -6.81
C ALA A 189 10.36 -0.56 -5.44
N SER A 190 9.99 -1.71 -4.89
CA SER A 190 10.57 -2.21 -3.65
C SER A 190 12.07 -2.53 -3.78
N MET A 191 12.51 -3.00 -4.95
CA MET A 191 13.94 -3.24 -5.22
C MET A 191 14.70 -1.92 -5.39
N SER A 192 14.06 -0.89 -5.96
CA SER A 192 14.63 0.47 -6.01
C SER A 192 14.80 1.07 -4.62
N ASP A 193 13.78 0.96 -3.76
CA ASP A 193 13.86 1.42 -2.38
C ASP A 193 14.98 0.69 -1.60
N LEU A 194 15.20 -0.60 -1.87
CA LEU A 194 16.33 -1.33 -1.30
C LEU A 194 17.67 -0.78 -1.80
N LYS A 195 17.82 -0.46 -3.09
CA LYS A 195 19.05 0.12 -3.63
C LYS A 195 19.36 1.47 -2.99
N ASP A 196 18.37 2.35 -2.89
CA ASP A 196 18.50 3.65 -2.25
C ASP A 196 18.90 3.48 -0.76
N PHE A 197 18.29 2.51 -0.07
CA PHE A 197 18.68 2.16 1.29
C PHE A 197 20.14 1.69 1.38
N LEU A 198 20.57 0.79 0.48
CA LEU A 198 21.93 0.25 0.44
C LEU A 198 23.00 1.32 0.12
N GLU A 199 22.62 2.39 -0.59
CA GLU A 199 23.48 3.55 -0.78
C GLU A 199 23.55 4.45 0.45
N ASN A 200 22.41 4.68 1.10
CA ASN A 200 22.34 5.51 2.30
C ASN A 200 23.06 4.89 3.49
N ILE A 201 22.87 3.59 3.75
CA ILE A 201 23.53 2.87 4.86
C ILE A 201 25.06 2.95 4.78
N ARG A 202 25.62 3.04 3.56
CA ARG A 202 27.06 3.19 3.34
C ARG A 202 27.60 4.49 3.92
N LYS A 203 26.84 5.59 3.86
CA LYS A 203 27.23 6.91 4.40
C LYS A 203 27.21 6.93 5.93
N PHE A 204 26.27 6.20 6.54
CA PHE A 204 26.11 6.16 7.99
C PHE A 204 27.00 5.11 8.68
N SER A 205 27.49 4.12 7.94
CA SER A 205 28.32 3.04 8.47
C SER A 205 29.52 3.53 9.32
N PRO A 206 30.37 4.48 8.87
CA PRO A 206 31.47 4.98 9.72
C PRO A 206 31.00 5.63 11.02
N ARG A 207 29.90 6.39 10.99
CA ARG A 207 29.33 7.04 12.18
C ARG A 207 28.86 6.01 13.21
N ILE A 208 28.31 4.90 12.76
CA ILE A 208 27.88 3.80 13.63
C ILE A 208 29.07 3.11 14.28
N GLY A 209 30.14 2.87 13.52
CA GLY A 209 31.38 2.36 14.08
C GLY A 209 31.96 3.29 15.15
N GLU A 210 31.97 4.60 14.90
CA GLU A 210 32.43 5.59 15.86
C GLU A 210 31.62 5.56 17.17
N VAL A 211 30.28 5.58 17.08
CA VAL A 211 29.40 5.53 18.25
C VAL A 211 29.60 4.24 19.04
N ALA A 212 29.73 3.09 18.36
CA ALA A 212 29.97 1.80 19.01
C ALA A 212 31.34 1.74 19.73
N MET A 213 32.39 2.29 19.12
CA MET A 213 33.70 2.41 19.76
C MET A 213 33.66 3.35 20.97
N ARG A 214 32.95 4.49 20.86
CA ARG A 214 32.80 5.44 21.96
C ARG A 214 32.11 4.80 23.16
N HIS A 215 30.98 4.13 22.92
CA HIS A 215 30.23 3.43 23.97
C HIS A 215 31.07 2.32 24.63
N THR A 216 31.83 1.55 23.84
CA THR A 216 32.74 0.54 24.40
C THR A 216 33.87 1.17 25.23
N SER A 217 34.39 2.32 24.79
CA SER A 217 35.41 3.06 25.54
C SER A 217 34.88 3.60 26.86
N GLU A 218 33.63 4.06 26.90
CA GLU A 218 32.96 4.54 28.11
C GLU A 218 32.70 3.38 29.09
N GLN A 219 32.27 2.23 28.59
CA GLN A 219 32.11 1.01 29.39
C GLN A 219 33.44 0.58 30.01
N LEU A 220 34.52 0.52 29.23
CA LEU A 220 35.87 0.21 29.74
C LEU A 220 36.37 1.25 30.75
N ALA A 221 35.99 2.53 30.60
CA ALA A 221 36.33 3.58 31.55
C ALA A 221 35.47 3.59 32.84
N SER A 222 34.34 2.88 32.83
CA SER A 222 33.43 2.73 33.97
C SER A 222 33.74 1.51 34.86
N ASP A 223 34.56 0.58 34.36
CA ASP A 223 34.93 -0.64 35.09
C ASP A 223 35.96 -0.29 36.21
N PRO A 224 35.63 -0.50 37.51
CA PRO A 224 36.41 -0.03 38.65
C PRO A 224 37.75 -0.76 38.87
N THR A 225 38.13 -1.67 37.98
CA THR A 225 39.43 -2.38 37.98
C THR A 225 40.55 -1.59 37.29
N VAL A 226 40.24 -0.49 36.61
CA VAL A 226 41.21 0.37 35.90
C VAL A 226 41.86 1.38 36.85
N ILE A 227 42.80 0.90 37.68
CA ILE A 227 43.71 1.76 38.45
C ILE A 227 44.76 2.32 37.47
N GLY A 228 44.63 3.57 37.05
CA GLY A 228 45.72 4.27 36.34
C GLY A 228 45.38 5.55 35.59
N ARG A 229 44.19 5.70 35.01
CA ARG A 229 43.81 6.94 34.30
C ARG A 229 43.05 7.88 35.23
N LYS A 230 43.76 8.84 35.83
CA LYS A 230 43.15 9.94 36.62
C LYS A 230 42.10 10.67 35.77
N LYS A 231 40.82 10.40 36.03
CA LYS A 231 39.68 11.13 35.47
C LYS A 231 39.70 12.55 36.01
N LYS A 232 39.99 13.54 35.16
CA LYS A 232 39.64 14.94 35.44
C LYS A 232 38.11 15.02 35.33
N ARG A 233 37.44 14.91 36.49
CA ARG A 233 35.98 15.06 36.60
C ARG A 233 35.59 16.45 36.11
N ASN A 234 35.09 16.56 34.89
CA ASN A 234 34.21 17.66 34.55
C ASN A 234 32.84 17.37 35.20
N ALA A 235 32.28 18.38 35.86
CA ALA A 235 31.12 18.29 36.71
C ALA A 235 29.89 17.75 35.97
N ALA A 236 29.03 17.03 36.71
CA ALA A 236 27.74 16.54 36.25
C ALA A 236 26.88 17.70 35.73
N LEU A 237 26.38 17.56 34.50
CA LEU A 237 25.34 18.43 33.95
C LEU A 237 23.99 18.12 34.61
N PRO A 238 23.08 19.11 34.74
CA PRO A 238 21.84 18.96 35.47
C PRO A 238 20.84 18.02 34.78
N PRO A 239 19.98 17.32 35.55
CA PRO A 239 19.02 16.36 35.02
C PRO A 239 17.86 17.11 34.37
N GLY A 240 17.76 17.03 33.04
CA GLY A 240 16.71 17.73 32.28
C GLY A 240 16.87 17.73 30.77
N HIS A 241 18.02 17.32 30.23
CA HIS A 241 18.15 17.02 28.82
C HIS A 241 18.23 15.50 28.64
N SER A 242 17.12 14.88 28.26
CA SER A 242 17.11 13.59 27.55
C SER A 242 17.85 13.80 26.23
N ASN A 243 19.18 13.74 26.31
CA ASN A 243 20.05 13.85 25.15
C ASN A 243 19.82 12.63 24.25
N GLU A 244 19.91 12.85 22.95
CA GLU A 244 19.99 11.85 21.88
C GLU A 244 21.19 10.88 22.02
N GLU A 245 21.83 10.81 23.20
CA GLU A 245 23.05 10.08 23.54
C GLU A 245 22.78 8.64 24.03
N ASP A 246 21.53 8.29 24.36
CA ASP A 246 21.13 6.92 24.74
C ASP A 246 20.64 6.08 23.55
N LEU A 247 20.58 6.65 22.33
CA LEU A 247 20.19 5.88 21.15
C LEU A 247 21.31 4.90 20.78
N SER A 248 20.98 3.62 20.80
CA SER A 248 21.85 2.55 20.34
C SER A 248 22.29 2.83 18.89
N ALA A 249 23.53 2.52 18.52
CA ALA A 249 24.08 2.86 17.19
C ALA A 249 23.23 2.29 16.03
N GLN A 250 22.44 1.25 16.31
CA GLN A 250 21.49 0.58 15.44
C GLN A 250 20.14 1.32 15.29
N GLU A 251 19.75 2.19 16.23
CA GLU A 251 18.49 2.97 16.17
C GLU A 251 18.61 4.22 15.27
N LEU A 252 19.84 4.55 14.84
CA LEU A 252 20.12 5.65 13.92
C LEU A 252 19.64 5.39 12.48
N ILE A 253 19.25 4.15 12.16
CA ILE A 253 18.87 3.74 10.80
C ILE A 253 17.48 3.11 10.79
N ASP A 254 16.63 3.56 9.86
CA ASP A 254 15.37 2.90 9.57
C ASP A 254 15.60 1.67 8.66
N PHE A 255 15.63 0.48 9.24
CA PHE A 255 15.73 -0.79 8.51
C PHE A 255 14.42 -1.21 7.80
N SER A 256 13.34 -0.43 7.93
CA SER A 256 12.05 -0.74 7.32
C SER A 256 12.11 -1.07 5.83
N PRO A 257 12.91 -0.39 4.97
CA PRO A 257 12.98 -0.73 3.55
C PRO A 257 13.45 -2.17 3.29
N ILE A 258 14.38 -2.69 4.10
CA ILE A 258 14.83 -4.09 3.99
C ILE A 258 13.68 -5.03 4.36
N TYR A 259 13.04 -4.83 5.51
CA TYR A 259 11.99 -5.75 5.97
C TYR A 259 10.74 -5.69 5.09
N ARG A 260 10.35 -4.49 4.64
CA ARG A 260 9.26 -4.32 3.67
C ARG A 260 9.60 -5.04 2.36
N GLY A 261 10.82 -4.87 1.86
CA GLY A 261 11.27 -5.51 0.63
C GLY A 261 11.32 -7.03 0.73
N LEU A 262 11.85 -7.56 1.85
CA LEU A 262 11.86 -9.00 2.12
C LEU A 262 10.43 -9.57 2.18
N HIS A 263 9.52 -8.86 2.85
CA HIS A 263 8.13 -9.29 2.97
C HIS A 263 7.40 -9.25 1.61
N ILE A 264 7.61 -8.21 0.81
CA ILE A 264 7.08 -8.11 -0.55
C ILE A 264 7.63 -9.25 -1.42
N ALA A 265 8.94 -9.51 -1.34
CA ALA A 265 9.56 -10.62 -2.07
C ALA A 265 8.98 -11.98 -1.66
N HIS A 266 8.64 -12.16 -0.38
CA HIS A 266 7.97 -13.36 0.12
C HIS A 266 6.56 -13.54 -0.47
N ILE A 267 5.74 -12.48 -0.44
CA ILE A 267 4.40 -12.50 -1.05
C ILE A 267 4.47 -12.79 -2.55
N LEU A 268 5.47 -12.24 -3.25
CA LEU A 268 5.67 -12.45 -4.68
C LEU A 268 6.36 -13.79 -5.02
N GLY A 269 6.75 -14.60 -4.04
CA GLY A 269 7.47 -15.87 -4.27
C GLY A 269 8.90 -15.69 -4.79
N ARG A 270 9.49 -14.49 -4.66
CA ARG A 270 10.82 -14.11 -5.17
C ARG A 270 11.88 -13.95 -4.06
N SER A 271 11.62 -14.39 -2.83
CA SER A 271 12.58 -14.35 -1.71
C SER A 271 14.01 -14.77 -2.05
N PRO A 272 14.29 -15.91 -2.71
CA PRO A 272 15.67 -16.35 -2.96
C PRO A 272 16.44 -15.38 -3.86
N THR A 273 15.76 -14.72 -4.80
CA THR A 273 16.38 -13.70 -5.65
C THR A 273 16.72 -12.43 -4.86
N PHE A 274 15.84 -12.03 -3.93
CA PHE A 274 16.06 -10.89 -3.05
C PHE A 274 17.23 -11.12 -2.09
N GLU A 275 17.26 -12.30 -1.44
CA GLU A 275 18.37 -12.71 -0.58
C GLU A 275 19.70 -12.75 -1.33
N SER A 276 19.71 -13.36 -2.53
CA SER A 276 20.92 -13.45 -3.35
C SER A 276 21.42 -12.08 -3.78
N TYR A 277 20.51 -11.18 -4.17
CA TYR A 277 20.85 -9.80 -4.54
C TYR A 277 21.43 -9.03 -3.34
N TYR A 278 20.77 -9.08 -2.18
CA TYR A 278 21.23 -8.43 -0.96
C TYR A 278 22.63 -8.91 -0.57
N ARG A 279 22.84 -10.24 -0.49
CA ARG A 279 24.14 -10.83 -0.13
C ARG A 279 25.23 -10.46 -1.13
N ALA A 280 24.94 -10.50 -2.43
CA ALA A 280 25.90 -10.10 -3.46
C ALA A 280 26.31 -8.63 -3.34
N GLU A 281 25.35 -7.73 -3.11
CA GLU A 281 25.62 -6.30 -3.02
C GLU A 281 26.38 -5.94 -1.74
N ARG A 282 25.99 -6.51 -0.59
CA ARG A 282 26.75 -6.35 0.66
C ARG A 282 28.15 -6.91 0.57
N THR A 283 28.37 -8.01 -0.16
CA THR A 283 29.72 -8.54 -0.42
C THR A 283 30.59 -7.56 -1.21
N LYS A 284 30.03 -6.88 -2.22
CA LYS A 284 30.75 -5.83 -2.96
C LYS A 284 31.08 -4.64 -2.07
N GLN A 285 30.11 -4.20 -1.26
CA GLN A 285 30.29 -3.08 -0.33
C GLN A 285 31.34 -3.41 0.74
N ALA A 286 31.36 -4.63 1.28
CA ALA A 286 32.41 -5.10 2.19
C ALA A 286 33.80 -4.94 1.56
N ARG A 287 33.97 -5.37 0.30
CA ARG A 287 35.25 -5.25 -0.41
C ARG A 287 35.71 -3.80 -0.56
N LEU A 288 34.78 -2.86 -0.75
CA LEU A 288 35.10 -1.43 -0.84
C LEU A 288 35.46 -0.83 0.50
N VAL A 289 34.76 -1.19 1.58
CA VAL A 289 35.05 -0.71 2.94
C VAL A 289 36.41 -1.21 3.43
N LEU A 290 36.82 -2.41 3.00
CA LEU A 290 38.11 -3.00 3.39
C LEU A 290 39.32 -2.40 2.67
N GLN A 291 39.13 -1.56 1.65
CA GLN A 291 40.24 -0.89 0.96
C GLN A 291 40.80 0.23 1.87
N PRO A 292 42.09 0.15 2.26
CA PRO A 292 42.68 1.17 3.12
C PRO A 292 42.86 2.50 2.36
N PRO A 293 42.77 3.65 3.04
CA PRO A 293 43.15 4.95 2.49
C PRO A 293 44.64 4.96 2.09
N THR A 294 44.99 5.62 0.97
CA THR A 294 46.38 5.68 0.48
C THR A 294 47.37 6.23 1.50
N ASN A 295 46.93 7.23 2.27
CA ASN A 295 47.76 7.95 3.24
C ASN A 295 47.50 7.51 4.68
N MET A 296 47.05 6.25 4.89
CA MET A 296 46.65 5.80 6.22
C MET A 296 47.77 5.91 7.27
N HIS A 297 49.03 5.79 6.84
CA HIS A 297 50.23 5.84 7.68
C HIS A 297 50.61 7.26 8.16
N GLU A 298 49.99 8.32 7.63
CA GLU A 298 50.36 9.72 7.93
C GLU A 298 49.60 10.30 9.13
N SER A 299 48.38 9.83 9.42
CA SER A 299 47.55 10.38 10.50
C SER A 299 46.81 9.31 11.32
N GLU A 300 46.63 9.60 12.61
CA GLU A 300 45.72 8.87 13.51
C GLU A 300 44.27 8.90 13.00
N GLU A 301 43.82 10.02 12.41
CA GLU A 301 42.45 10.15 11.91
C GLU A 301 42.15 9.17 10.78
N SER A 302 43.13 8.86 9.91
CA SER A 302 42.94 7.90 8.83
C SER A 302 42.79 6.46 9.34
N TYR A 303 43.53 6.08 10.38
CA TYR A 303 43.33 4.79 11.05
C TYR A 303 41.94 4.71 11.71
N LYS A 304 41.53 5.78 12.40
CA LYS A 304 40.18 5.86 13.00
C LYS A 304 39.10 5.72 11.94
N ALA A 305 39.18 6.47 10.84
CA ALA A 305 38.19 6.43 9.77
C ALA A 305 38.07 5.03 9.15
N TYR A 306 39.19 4.36 8.90
CA TYR A 306 39.21 2.99 8.38
C TYR A 306 38.57 1.99 9.35
N ILE A 307 38.99 2.01 10.61
CA ILE A 307 38.47 1.12 11.66
C ILE A 307 36.96 1.36 11.88
N HIS A 308 36.53 2.61 11.95
CA HIS A 308 35.12 2.98 12.11
C HIS A 308 34.26 2.48 10.94
N ALA A 309 34.74 2.63 9.70
CA ALA A 309 34.03 2.16 8.52
C ALA A 309 33.86 0.62 8.52
N VAL A 310 34.94 -0.10 8.83
CA VAL A 310 34.92 -1.57 8.94
C VAL A 310 33.98 -2.02 10.06
N LEU A 311 34.13 -1.45 11.26
CA LEU A 311 33.33 -1.84 12.43
C LEU A 311 31.85 -1.57 12.18
N GLY A 312 31.52 -0.39 11.68
CA GLY A 312 30.15 -0.02 11.39
C GLY A 312 29.50 -0.95 10.37
N PHE A 313 30.24 -1.40 9.35
CA PHE A 313 29.73 -2.37 8.38
C PHE A 313 29.34 -3.68 9.05
N PHE A 314 30.22 -4.26 9.87
CA PHE A 314 29.95 -5.56 10.51
C PHE A 314 28.88 -5.48 11.60
N ILE A 315 28.83 -4.39 12.38
CA ILE A 315 27.74 -4.18 13.37
C ILE A 315 26.38 -4.12 12.68
N LEU A 316 26.29 -3.49 11.52
CA LEU A 316 25.05 -3.43 10.74
C LEU A 316 24.63 -4.80 10.22
N GLU A 317 25.58 -5.59 9.73
CA GLU A 317 25.28 -6.95 9.28
C GLU A 317 24.88 -7.87 10.43
N ASP A 318 25.49 -7.73 11.60
CA ASP A 318 25.07 -8.47 12.80
C ASP A 318 23.65 -8.09 13.24
N HIS A 319 23.30 -6.79 13.17
CA HIS A 319 21.93 -6.36 13.41
C HIS A 319 20.95 -7.03 12.42
N VAL A 320 21.24 -6.97 11.12
CA VAL A 320 20.39 -7.60 10.09
C VAL A 320 20.33 -9.12 10.22
N LEU A 321 21.39 -9.78 10.69
CA LEU A 321 21.38 -11.21 11.01
C LEU A 321 20.34 -11.52 12.11
N ASN A 322 20.31 -10.71 13.17
CA ASN A 322 19.44 -10.91 14.32
C ASN A 322 17.97 -10.56 14.04
N THR A 323 17.70 -9.61 13.13
CA THR A 323 16.34 -9.10 12.85
C THR A 323 15.75 -9.56 11.51
N GLY A 324 16.60 -9.94 10.55
CA GLY A 324 16.25 -10.16 9.14
C GLY A 324 15.61 -11.49 8.80
N LYS A 325 15.15 -12.27 9.78
CA LYS A 325 14.43 -13.56 9.60
C LYS A 325 15.04 -14.47 8.51
N GLY A 326 16.37 -14.63 8.51
CA GLY A 326 17.08 -15.52 7.57
C GLY A 326 17.60 -14.85 6.29
N LEU A 327 17.44 -13.53 6.12
CA LEU A 327 18.05 -12.77 5.01
C LEU A 327 19.57 -13.02 4.94
N ILE A 328 20.22 -13.03 6.09
CA ILE A 328 21.62 -13.37 6.28
C ILE A 328 21.69 -14.62 7.16
N THR A 329 22.60 -15.54 6.83
CA THR A 329 22.92 -16.69 7.68
C THR A 329 24.19 -16.42 8.46
N ARG A 330 24.33 -17.03 9.65
CA ARG A 330 25.53 -16.88 10.46
C ARG A 330 26.79 -17.33 9.70
N ALA A 331 26.70 -18.42 8.96
CA ALA A 331 27.78 -18.92 8.10
C ALA A 331 28.26 -17.88 7.07
N PHE A 332 27.32 -17.19 6.39
CA PHE A 332 27.68 -16.15 5.42
C PHE A 332 28.43 -14.99 6.09
N LEU A 333 27.99 -14.56 7.27
CA LEU A 333 28.63 -13.48 8.02
C LEU A 333 30.02 -13.88 8.51
N ASP A 334 30.18 -15.11 9.01
CA ASP A 334 31.47 -15.64 9.47
C ASP A 334 32.47 -15.80 8.30
N ASP A 335 32.03 -16.26 7.13
CA ASP A 335 32.86 -16.33 5.92
C ASP A 335 33.33 -14.95 5.45
N MET A 336 32.40 -13.98 5.44
CA MET A 336 32.71 -12.59 5.10
C MET A 336 33.67 -11.95 6.10
N TRP A 337 33.49 -12.23 7.40
CA TRP A 337 34.38 -11.78 8.46
C TRP A 337 35.77 -12.39 8.33
N SER A 338 35.88 -13.69 8.05
CA SER A 338 37.17 -14.37 7.87
C SER A 338 38.01 -13.74 6.76
N MET A 339 37.38 -13.47 5.60
CA MET A 339 38.03 -12.78 4.48
C MET A 339 38.41 -11.34 4.86
N ALA A 340 37.51 -10.62 5.52
CA ALA A 340 37.75 -9.25 5.96
C ALA A 340 38.90 -9.15 6.95
N LEU A 341 38.93 -10.04 7.94
CA LEU A 341 39.95 -10.09 8.99
C LEU A 341 41.35 -10.26 8.40
N SER A 342 41.52 -11.16 7.42
CA SER A 342 42.79 -11.31 6.70
C SER A 342 43.22 -10.02 6.00
N LYS A 343 42.30 -9.31 5.35
CA LYS A 343 42.60 -8.03 4.69
C LYS A 343 42.90 -6.90 5.67
N ILE A 344 42.15 -6.81 6.77
CA ILE A 344 42.35 -5.81 7.82
C ILE A 344 43.74 -5.99 8.43
N VAL A 345 44.12 -7.22 8.78
CA VAL A 345 45.44 -7.54 9.32
C VAL A 345 46.53 -7.12 8.33
N THR A 346 46.43 -7.52 7.07
CA THR A 346 47.41 -7.18 6.02
C THR A 346 47.53 -5.66 5.84
N ALA A 347 46.40 -4.95 5.80
CA ALA A 347 46.37 -3.50 5.65
C ALA A 347 47.02 -2.80 6.85
N LEU A 348 46.62 -3.16 8.07
CA LEU A 348 47.18 -2.56 9.28
C LEU A 348 48.68 -2.87 9.43
N GLN A 349 49.13 -4.10 9.13
CA GLN A 349 50.55 -4.48 9.10
C GLN A 349 51.35 -3.63 8.12
N THR A 350 50.87 -3.51 6.88
CA THR A 350 51.57 -2.78 5.83
C THR A 350 51.71 -1.31 6.19
N HIS A 351 50.63 -0.67 6.64
CA HIS A 351 50.65 0.76 6.97
C HIS A 351 51.38 1.07 8.28
N SER A 352 51.35 0.18 9.26
CA SER A 352 52.08 0.38 10.51
C SER A 352 53.59 0.24 10.35
N ALA A 353 54.06 -0.61 9.43
CA ALA A 353 55.49 -0.76 9.13
C ALA A 353 56.15 0.53 8.65
N TYR A 354 55.40 1.42 7.97
CA TYR A 354 55.90 2.73 7.52
C TYR A 354 55.88 3.80 8.62
N CYS A 355 55.26 3.52 9.78
CA CYS A 355 55.22 4.48 10.87
C CYS A 355 56.57 4.52 11.61
N THR A 356 57.21 5.68 11.62
CA THR A 356 58.48 5.93 12.34
C THR A 356 58.28 6.75 13.62
N ASP A 357 57.08 7.26 13.87
CA ASP A 357 56.77 7.96 15.12
C ASP A 357 56.26 6.99 16.20
N ALA A 358 57.06 6.88 17.26
CA ALA A 358 56.73 6.10 18.46
C ALA A 358 55.40 6.54 19.10
N THR A 359 55.04 7.83 19.04
CA THR A 359 53.78 8.30 19.65
C THR A 359 52.57 7.87 18.84
N LEU A 360 52.63 7.97 17.51
CA LEU A 360 51.60 7.49 16.60
C LEU A 360 51.37 5.98 16.74
N ILE A 361 52.44 5.17 16.84
CA ILE A 361 52.35 3.72 17.03
C ILE A 361 51.59 3.36 18.32
N LEU A 362 51.84 4.08 19.43
CA LEU A 362 51.09 3.88 20.68
C LEU A 362 49.61 4.16 20.52
N LYS A 363 49.25 5.24 19.81
CA LYS A 363 47.84 5.57 19.55
C LYS A 363 47.18 4.54 18.63
N ILE A 364 47.89 4.05 17.61
CA ILE A 364 47.41 2.96 16.73
C ILE A 364 47.16 1.69 17.55
N LYS A 365 48.06 1.33 18.46
CA LYS A 365 47.88 0.20 19.39
C LYS A 365 46.62 0.40 20.23
N ASP A 366 46.42 1.55 20.86
CA ASP A 366 45.23 1.82 21.68
C ASP A 366 43.94 1.73 20.85
N LEU A 367 43.97 2.21 19.59
CA LEU A 367 42.84 2.08 18.66
C LEU A 367 42.53 0.63 18.28
N ILE A 368 43.56 -0.18 17.97
CA ILE A 368 43.38 -1.60 17.64
C ILE A 368 42.88 -2.37 18.87
N MET A 369 43.36 -2.04 20.06
CA MET A 369 42.88 -2.64 21.31
C MET A 369 41.40 -2.34 21.55
N LEU A 370 40.98 -1.09 21.35
CA LEU A 370 39.57 -0.72 21.46
C LEU A 370 38.73 -1.40 20.38
N PHE A 371 39.24 -1.51 19.14
CA PHE A 371 38.60 -2.24 18.06
C PHE A 371 38.40 -3.72 18.41
N CYS A 372 39.43 -4.40 18.93
CA CYS A 372 39.34 -5.77 19.43
C CYS A 372 38.29 -5.94 20.53
N ALA A 373 38.25 -5.02 21.50
CA ALA A 373 37.26 -5.05 22.57
C ALA A 373 35.83 -4.89 22.02
N THR A 374 35.62 -3.95 21.09
CA THR A 374 34.31 -3.74 20.46
C THR A 374 33.85 -4.99 19.71
N LEU A 375 34.72 -5.60 18.89
CA LEU A 375 34.41 -6.82 18.14
C LEU A 375 34.13 -8.02 19.04
N LYS A 376 34.84 -8.14 20.19
CA LYS A 376 34.60 -9.19 21.19
C LYS A 376 33.18 -9.08 21.76
N ASN A 377 32.69 -7.86 22.00
CA ASN A 377 31.33 -7.63 22.50
C ASN A 377 30.25 -8.08 21.50
N TYR A 378 30.52 -7.99 20.20
CA TYR A 378 29.65 -8.50 19.13
C TYR A 378 29.90 -9.98 18.78
N GLY A 379 30.77 -10.68 19.51
CA GLY A 379 31.02 -12.12 19.32
C GLY A 379 31.86 -12.48 18.11
N TYR A 380 32.67 -11.55 17.58
CA TYR A 380 33.59 -11.84 16.47
C TYR A 380 34.93 -12.42 16.94
N THR A 381 35.56 -13.21 16.06
CA THR A 381 36.89 -13.78 16.31
C THR A 381 37.97 -12.73 16.07
N ILE A 382 38.87 -12.55 17.06
CA ILE A 382 39.89 -11.48 17.05
C ILE A 382 41.33 -11.99 17.17
N LYS A 383 41.57 -13.32 17.14
CA LYS A 383 42.92 -13.90 17.35
C LYS A 383 44.01 -13.29 16.44
N PRO A 384 43.81 -13.12 15.12
CA PRO A 384 44.81 -12.53 14.23
C PRO A 384 45.13 -11.06 14.55
N LEU A 385 44.18 -10.30 15.10
CA LEU A 385 44.43 -8.92 15.52
C LEU A 385 45.34 -8.85 16.76
N TRP A 386 45.27 -9.84 17.66
CA TRP A 386 46.20 -9.93 18.79
C TRP A 386 47.64 -10.23 18.37
N GLU A 387 47.80 -11.05 17.34
CA GLU A 387 49.12 -11.32 16.76
C GLU A 387 49.69 -10.05 16.13
N LEU A 388 48.86 -9.28 15.41
CA LEU A 388 49.24 -7.96 14.89
C LEU A 388 49.69 -6.98 15.99
N VAL A 389 48.99 -6.91 17.13
CA VAL A 389 49.43 -6.05 18.25
C VAL A 389 50.80 -6.50 18.79
N ARG A 390 51.09 -7.79 18.77
CA ARG A 390 52.42 -8.31 19.14
C ARG A 390 53.49 -7.91 18.13
N GLU A 391 53.20 -7.98 16.84
CA GLU A 391 54.13 -7.51 15.80
C GLU A 391 54.36 -5.99 15.90
N LEU A 392 53.32 -5.21 16.20
CA LEU A 392 53.41 -3.77 16.47
C LEU A 392 54.33 -3.45 17.65
N ARG A 393 54.41 -4.32 18.66
CA ARG A 393 55.35 -4.18 19.79
C ARG A 393 56.79 -4.28 19.31
N ASP A 394 57.06 -5.26 18.46
CA ASP A 394 58.41 -5.54 17.99
C ASP A 394 58.88 -4.39 17.08
N HIS A 395 58.00 -3.89 16.20
CA HIS A 395 58.23 -2.67 15.41
C HIS A 395 58.41 -1.41 16.28
N TYR A 396 57.56 -1.21 17.28
CA TYR A 396 57.69 -0.11 18.24
C TYR A 396 59.06 -0.12 18.92
N THR A 397 59.51 -1.31 19.33
CA THR A 397 60.81 -1.49 19.99
C THR A 397 61.95 -1.15 19.02
N GLU A 398 61.85 -1.54 17.76
CA GLU A 398 62.85 -1.20 16.73
C GLU A 398 62.93 0.31 16.50
N VAL A 399 61.79 0.99 16.31
CA VAL A 399 61.71 2.44 16.15
C VAL A 399 62.29 3.18 17.36
N LEU A 400 61.97 2.70 18.57
CA LEU A 400 62.49 3.25 19.82
C LEU A 400 64.02 3.08 19.89
N MET A 401 64.53 1.90 19.56
CA MET A 401 65.97 1.63 19.53
C MET A 401 66.70 2.54 18.54
N GLN A 402 66.18 2.71 17.33
CA GLN A 402 66.79 3.59 16.31
C GLN A 402 66.87 5.04 16.80
N ARG A 403 65.79 5.56 17.42
CA ARG A 403 65.76 6.90 17.98
C ARG A 403 66.75 7.08 19.12
N TRP A 404 66.83 6.13 20.06
CA TRP A 404 67.75 6.23 21.19
C TRP A 404 69.21 6.07 20.77
N VAL A 405 69.50 5.26 19.74
CA VAL A 405 70.85 5.19 19.14
C VAL A 405 71.29 6.56 18.62
N GLN A 406 70.40 7.31 17.98
CA GLN A 406 70.71 8.68 17.54
C GLN A 406 70.96 9.62 18.73
N VAL A 407 70.12 9.57 19.76
CA VAL A 407 70.29 10.37 20.99
C VAL A 407 71.62 10.06 21.67
N PHE A 408 71.99 8.78 21.81
CA PHE A 408 73.28 8.41 22.40
C PHE A 408 74.47 8.86 21.56
N ARG A 409 74.38 8.80 20.22
CA ARG A 409 75.42 9.33 19.33
C ARG A 409 75.58 10.85 19.48
N GLU A 410 74.49 11.59 19.59
CA GLU A 410 74.53 13.03 19.82
C GLU A 410 75.18 13.37 21.16
N ILE A 411 74.83 12.65 22.23
CA ILE A 411 75.45 12.81 23.55
C ILE A 411 76.96 12.55 23.42
N LEU A 412 77.37 11.42 22.86
CA LEU A 412 78.78 11.06 22.69
C LEU A 412 79.56 12.07 21.84
N SER A 413 78.94 12.66 20.82
CA SER A 413 79.59 13.64 19.94
C SER A 413 79.87 15.00 20.60
N LYS A 414 79.12 15.34 21.65
CA LYS A 414 79.21 16.62 22.37
C LYS A 414 80.00 16.52 23.68
N GLU A 415 80.57 15.35 23.99
CA GLU A 415 81.25 15.11 25.26
C GLU A 415 82.77 15.31 25.13
N ASP A 416 83.33 16.03 26.11
CA ASP A 416 84.77 16.30 26.22
C ASP A 416 85.50 15.27 27.12
N PHE A 417 84.76 14.29 27.67
CA PHE A 417 85.24 13.22 28.56
C PHE A 417 86.01 13.70 29.80
N GLN A 418 85.74 14.92 30.27
CA GLN A 418 86.37 15.49 31.46
C GLN A 418 85.53 15.25 32.72
N PRO A 419 86.18 15.06 33.89
CA PRO A 419 85.51 15.03 35.19
C PRO A 419 84.60 16.24 35.41
N ILE A 420 83.35 16.03 35.83
CA ILE A 420 82.43 17.12 36.14
C ILE A 420 82.93 17.87 37.37
N LYS A 421 83.14 19.18 37.24
CA LYS A 421 83.50 20.08 38.35
C LYS A 421 82.26 20.83 38.81
N VAL A 422 82.01 20.78 40.10
CA VAL A 422 80.85 21.39 40.75
C VAL A 422 81.33 22.45 41.72
N TYR A 423 80.71 23.62 41.69
CA TYR A 423 81.15 24.77 42.48
C TYR A 423 80.22 25.07 43.66
N ASP A 424 78.98 24.61 43.62
CA ASP A 424 77.95 24.84 44.65
C ASP A 424 77.26 23.55 45.11
N GLN A 425 76.69 23.58 46.33
CA GLN A 425 75.93 22.46 46.89
C GLN A 425 74.68 22.11 46.05
N GLU A 426 74.02 23.11 45.47
CA GLU A 426 72.82 22.88 44.64
C GLU A 426 73.13 22.10 43.35
N GLU A 427 74.27 22.39 42.71
CA GLU A 427 74.72 21.65 41.52
C GLU A 427 75.12 20.21 41.87
N PHE A 428 75.69 20.00 43.06
CA PHE A 428 76.04 18.68 43.58
C PHE A 428 74.80 17.82 43.82
N ASP A 429 73.77 18.38 44.47
CA ASP A 429 72.51 17.71 44.73
C ASP A 429 71.76 17.39 43.43
N ASN A 430 71.77 18.30 42.44
CA ASN A 430 71.17 18.07 41.13
C ASN A 430 71.81 16.89 40.38
N ILE A 431 73.13 16.73 40.47
CA ILE A 431 73.82 15.59 39.85
C ILE A 431 73.44 14.29 40.55
N LEU A 432 73.39 14.27 41.88
CA LEU A 432 72.96 13.08 42.65
C LEU A 432 71.49 12.72 42.44
N LEU A 433 70.61 13.71 42.25
CA LEU A 433 69.21 13.48 41.87
C LEU A 433 69.09 12.87 40.47
N SER A 434 69.94 13.30 39.54
CA SER A 434 69.96 12.78 38.17
C SER A 434 70.59 11.39 38.07
N PHE A 435 71.66 11.13 38.83
CA PHE A 435 72.36 9.86 38.91
C PHE A 435 72.65 9.55 40.39
N PRO A 436 71.87 8.68 41.03
CA PRO A 436 72.15 8.25 42.39
C PRO A 436 73.43 7.41 42.37
N TRP A 437 74.53 8.03 42.81
CA TRP A 437 75.85 7.43 42.93
C TRP A 437 75.89 6.55 44.20
N ASP A 438 76.23 5.27 44.07
CA ASP A 438 76.27 4.28 45.19
C ASP A 438 77.64 4.12 45.88
N GLY A 439 78.71 4.76 45.40
CA GLY A 439 80.02 4.72 46.08
C GLY A 439 80.17 5.72 47.24
N ASP A 440 81.22 5.55 48.02
CA ASP A 440 81.50 6.31 49.25
C ASP A 440 81.64 7.82 48.97
N LEU A 441 80.58 8.57 49.27
CA LEU A 441 80.62 10.03 49.28
C LEU A 441 81.31 10.50 50.56
N PRO A 442 82.24 11.48 50.51
CA PRO A 442 82.86 12.03 51.70
C PRO A 442 81.82 12.64 52.65
N ASP A 443 81.95 12.41 53.96
CA ASP A 443 81.07 13.00 55.00
C ASP A 443 81.06 14.55 54.98
N VAL A 444 82.10 15.16 54.40
CA VAL A 444 82.22 16.62 54.19
C VAL A 444 82.72 16.89 52.75
N VAL A 445 81.88 17.53 51.93
CA VAL A 445 82.21 17.92 50.56
C VAL A 445 82.87 19.29 50.56
N THR A 446 84.04 19.43 49.91
CA THR A 446 84.72 20.71 49.70
C THR A 446 84.63 21.11 48.23
N PHE A 447 84.24 22.37 47.97
CA PHE A 447 84.06 22.90 46.62
C PHE A 447 85.32 23.66 46.14
N PRO A 448 85.73 23.51 44.88
CA PRO A 448 85.06 22.77 43.81
C PRO A 448 85.29 21.25 43.89
N TYR A 449 84.19 20.50 43.91
CA TYR A 449 84.22 19.04 43.96
C TYR A 449 84.26 18.48 42.53
N SER A 450 85.13 17.50 42.27
CA SER A 450 85.24 16.86 40.96
C SER A 450 84.71 15.43 41.03
N PHE A 451 83.62 15.14 40.32
CA PHE A 451 83.13 13.77 40.17
C PHE A 451 84.08 12.97 39.28
N PRO A 452 84.33 11.68 39.56
CA PRO A 452 85.22 10.84 38.75
C PRO A 452 84.58 10.33 37.43
N PHE A 453 83.42 10.89 37.04
CA PHE A 453 82.78 10.63 35.75
C PHE A 453 82.55 11.93 34.96
N SER A 454 82.36 11.79 33.64
CA SER A 454 81.95 12.87 32.73
C SER A 454 80.45 13.14 32.79
N SER A 455 80.01 14.28 32.25
CA SER A 455 78.59 14.62 32.10
C SER A 455 77.80 13.60 31.27
N MET A 456 78.49 12.73 30.53
CA MET A 456 77.94 11.58 29.84
C MET A 456 77.16 10.65 30.79
N VAL A 457 77.70 10.31 31.97
CA VAL A 457 77.12 9.25 32.82
C VAL A 457 75.71 9.62 33.31
N PRO A 458 75.48 10.81 33.90
CA PRO A 458 74.14 11.23 34.30
C PRO A 458 73.17 11.36 33.12
N LYS A 459 73.63 11.92 31.98
CA LYS A 459 72.80 12.07 30.77
C LYS A 459 72.38 10.72 30.19
N VAL A 460 73.31 9.76 30.10
CA VAL A 460 73.02 8.40 29.62
C VAL A 460 72.06 7.68 30.57
N TYR A 461 72.28 7.79 31.88
CA TYR A 461 71.39 7.20 32.87
C TYR A 461 69.94 7.72 32.72
N GLN A 462 69.75 9.03 32.59
CA GLN A 462 68.43 9.61 32.36
C GLN A 462 67.80 9.09 31.06
N GLN A 463 68.56 9.04 29.97
CA GLN A 463 68.06 8.55 28.68
C GLN A 463 67.71 7.05 28.69
N VAL A 464 68.47 6.22 29.42
CA VAL A 464 68.14 4.80 29.64
C VAL A 464 66.86 4.65 30.47
N LYS A 465 66.67 5.48 31.50
CA LYS A 465 65.44 5.50 32.30
C LYS A 465 64.22 5.89 31.45
N GLU A 466 64.36 6.89 30.57
CA GLU A 466 63.32 7.30 29.62
C GLU A 466 63.03 6.18 28.59
N PHE A 467 64.05 5.48 28.12
CA PHE A 467 63.89 4.31 27.24
C PHE A 467 63.07 3.19 27.90
N ILE A 468 63.45 2.81 29.13
CA ILE A 468 62.73 1.78 29.90
C ILE A 468 61.27 2.20 30.12
N TYR A 469 61.04 3.47 30.48
CA TYR A 469 59.69 4.00 30.65
C TYR A 469 58.87 3.91 29.36
N ALA A 470 59.45 4.24 28.20
CA ALA A 470 58.78 4.11 26.91
C ALA A 470 58.47 2.64 26.55
N CYS A 471 59.37 1.70 26.81
CA CYS A 471 59.10 0.27 26.64
C CYS A 471 57.96 -0.23 27.56
N LEU A 472 57.93 0.23 28.81
CA LEU A 472 56.88 -0.13 29.77
C LEU A 472 55.53 0.43 29.35
N LYS A 473 55.49 1.67 28.85
CA LYS A 473 54.27 2.32 28.38
C LYS A 473 53.55 1.55 27.26
N PHE A 474 54.29 0.87 26.38
CA PHE A 474 53.66 -0.01 25.39
C PHE A 474 53.00 -1.24 26.05
N SER A 475 53.61 -1.76 27.11
CA SER A 475 53.22 -3.00 27.80
C SER A 475 52.09 -2.84 28.81
N GLU A 476 51.84 -1.63 29.34
CA GLU A 476 50.82 -1.37 30.37
C GLU A 476 49.42 -1.90 30.00
N ASP A 477 48.98 -1.72 28.76
CA ASP A 477 47.62 -2.15 28.33
C ASP A 477 47.54 -3.57 27.77
N LEU A 478 48.68 -4.23 27.49
CA LEU A 478 48.71 -5.59 26.94
C LEU A 478 48.40 -6.66 27.98
N ASN A 479 48.72 -6.38 29.24
CA ASN A 479 48.46 -7.31 30.34
C ASN A 479 47.00 -7.26 30.82
N LEU A 480 46.29 -6.16 30.54
CA LEU A 480 44.88 -5.97 30.91
C LEU A 480 43.92 -6.83 30.06
N SER A 481 44.33 -7.29 28.87
CA SER A 481 43.51 -8.18 28.03
C SER A 481 43.80 -9.68 28.21
N ARG A 482 44.90 -10.04 28.90
CA ARG A 482 45.25 -11.43 29.22
C ARG A 482 44.51 -11.99 30.43
N SER A 483 43.80 -11.15 31.17
CA SER A 483 42.91 -11.54 32.27
C SER A 483 41.44 -11.33 31.84
N ARG A 484 40.92 -12.23 30.99
CA ARG A 484 39.51 -12.69 30.89
C ARG A 484 39.21 -13.38 29.56
#